data_AF-A0A6N7WFY1-F1
#
_entry.id   AF-A0A6N7WFY1-F1
#
_cell.length_a   1.000
_cell.length_b   1.000
_cell.length_c   1.000
_cell.angle_alpha   90.00
_cell.angle_beta   90.00
_cell.angle_gamma   90.00
#
_symmetry.space_group_name_H-M   'P 1'
#
loop_
_entity.id
_entity.type
_entity.pdbx_description
1 polymer ?
#
loop_
_entity_poly.entity_id
_entity_poly.type
_entity_poly.pdbx_seq_one_letter_code
_entity_poly.pdbx_strand_id
1 'polypeptide(L)'
;MNTELGLRSIVRPHKPGYEHGKPHHIFSNQLNQDFHAPKVNQKWCTDFTYLFLQNGEVRYNCSIIDLHDRSIVASITDRGITSDLAIRTLEKALDSQPAIHGELLLHSDQGSQFTSKAFIKFCE
;
A
#
# COMPACT_ATOMS: atom_id res chain seq x y z
N MET A 1 16.50 -36.97 9.19
CA MET A 1 15.75 -36.34 8.08
C MET A 1 16.21 -34.92 7.75
N ASN A 2 15.91 -33.86 8.54
CA ASN A 2 16.31 -32.48 8.15
C ASN A 2 17.84 -32.29 8.02
N THR A 3 18.63 -32.87 8.93
CA THR A 3 20.11 -32.81 8.88
C THR A 3 20.68 -33.62 7.71
N GLU A 4 20.10 -34.78 7.40
CA GLU A 4 20.49 -35.61 6.26
C GLU A 4 20.11 -34.98 4.91
N LEU A 5 19.00 -34.24 4.88
CA LEU A 5 18.51 -33.51 3.69
C LEU A 5 19.15 -32.11 3.56
N GLY A 6 20.04 -31.71 4.48
CA GLY A 6 20.67 -30.39 4.47
C GLY A 6 19.71 -29.20 4.66
N LEU A 7 18.48 -29.46 5.13
CA LEU A 7 17.46 -28.44 5.32
C LEU A 7 17.80 -27.57 6.54
N ARG A 8 17.93 -26.27 6.32
CA ARG A 8 18.17 -25.27 7.37
C ARG A 8 16.97 -24.34 7.48
N SER A 9 16.62 -23.96 8.71
CA SER A 9 15.63 -22.91 8.93
C SER A 9 16.19 -21.56 8.50
N ILE A 10 15.45 -20.84 7.66
CA ILE A 10 15.73 -19.43 7.39
C ILE A 10 15.03 -18.63 8.49
N VAL A 11 15.77 -18.26 9.53
CA VAL A 11 15.25 -17.43 10.62
C VAL A 11 15.23 -15.98 10.14
N ARG A 12 14.05 -15.35 10.09
CA ARG A 12 13.97 -13.91 9.89
C ARG A 12 14.55 -13.20 11.12
N PRO A 13 15.52 -12.29 10.96
CA PRO A 13 16.02 -11.47 12.06
C PRO A 13 14.86 -10.73 12.74
N HIS A 14 14.93 -10.60 14.06
CA HIS A 14 13.99 -9.78 14.81
C HIS A 14 14.05 -8.34 14.27
N LYS A 15 12.89 -7.77 13.91
CA LYS A 15 12.83 -6.38 13.41
C LYS A 15 13.34 -5.45 14.51
N PRO A 16 14.17 -4.44 14.21
CA PRO A 16 14.53 -3.42 15.20
C PRO A 16 13.26 -2.77 15.76
N GLY A 17 13.32 -2.32 17.03
CA GLY A 17 12.21 -1.63 17.66
C GLY A 17 11.80 -0.41 16.85
N TYR A 18 10.51 -0.27 16.60
CA TYR A 18 9.95 0.88 15.91
C TYR A 18 9.36 1.83 16.94
N GLU A 19 9.88 3.06 17.01
CA GLU A 19 9.27 4.11 17.81
C GLU A 19 8.10 4.72 17.04
N HIS A 20 6.89 4.48 17.52
CA HIS A 20 5.71 5.11 16.98
C HIS A 20 5.72 6.61 17.32
N GLY A 21 5.81 7.45 16.30
CA GLY A 21 5.44 8.86 16.42
C GLY A 21 3.95 9.01 16.70
N LYS A 22 3.54 10.14 17.29
CA LYS A 22 2.10 10.45 17.43
C LYS A 22 1.49 10.58 16.02
N PRO A 23 0.45 9.81 15.67
CA PRO A 23 -0.20 9.96 14.38
C PRO A 23 -0.80 11.37 14.26
N HIS A 24 -0.65 11.97 13.08
CA HIS A 24 -1.19 13.30 12.81
C HIS A 24 -2.73 13.29 12.84
N HIS A 25 -3.33 12.21 12.32
CA HIS A 25 -4.77 12.00 12.30
C HIS A 25 -5.06 10.49 12.27
N ILE A 26 -6.08 10.06 13.00
CA ILE A 26 -6.55 8.66 13.00
C ILE A 26 -7.88 8.63 12.26
N PHE A 27 -7.92 7.89 11.15
CA PHE A 27 -9.13 7.71 10.37
C PHE A 27 -9.97 6.56 10.92
N SER A 28 -11.30 6.70 10.85
CA SER A 28 -12.23 5.63 11.18
C SER A 28 -12.16 4.53 10.11
N ASN A 29 -12.31 3.26 10.54
CA ASN A 29 -12.27 2.13 9.62
C ASN A 29 -13.59 2.02 8.85
N GLN A 30 -13.68 2.71 7.72
CA GLN A 30 -14.85 2.70 6.84
C GLN A 30 -15.00 1.37 6.08
N LEU A 31 -13.89 0.71 5.73
CA LEU A 31 -13.94 -0.56 4.98
C LEU A 31 -14.51 -1.70 5.83
N ASN A 32 -14.19 -1.72 7.13
CA ASN A 32 -14.67 -2.71 8.10
C ASN A 32 -14.55 -4.18 7.63
N GLN A 33 -13.43 -4.51 6.98
CA GLN A 33 -13.15 -5.82 6.37
C GLN A 33 -14.14 -6.27 5.28
N ASP A 34 -15.02 -5.40 4.81
CA ASP A 34 -15.88 -5.65 3.65
C ASP A 34 -15.11 -5.39 2.35
N PHE A 35 -14.35 -6.41 1.93
CA PHE A 35 -13.55 -6.38 0.70
C PHE A 35 -14.37 -6.64 -0.57
N HIS A 36 -15.70 -6.72 -0.49
CA HIS A 36 -16.55 -6.89 -1.67
C HIS A 36 -16.95 -5.53 -2.25
N ALA A 37 -16.80 -5.38 -3.57
CA ALA A 37 -17.29 -4.23 -4.32
C ALA A 37 -18.17 -4.71 -5.50
N PRO A 38 -19.46 -4.34 -5.53
CA PRO A 38 -20.36 -4.75 -6.62
C PRO A 38 -20.03 -4.16 -8.00
N LYS A 39 -19.32 -3.02 -8.07
CA LYS A 39 -18.95 -2.33 -9.31
C LYS A 39 -17.52 -1.82 -9.23
N VAL A 40 -16.92 -1.61 -10.40
CA VAL A 40 -15.62 -0.95 -10.54
C VAL A 40 -15.64 0.42 -9.85
N ASN A 41 -14.48 0.86 -9.36
CA ASN A 41 -14.22 2.18 -8.79
C ASN A 41 -15.11 2.54 -7.58
N GLN A 42 -15.58 1.55 -6.83
CA GLN A 42 -16.28 1.79 -5.56
C GLN A 42 -15.35 1.71 -4.35
N LYS A 43 -14.41 0.76 -4.36
CA LYS A 43 -13.47 0.56 -3.26
C LYS A 43 -12.10 0.21 -3.82
N TRP A 44 -11.10 1.00 -3.48
CA TRP A 44 -9.70 0.71 -3.78
C TRP A 44 -8.95 0.39 -2.50
N CYS A 45 -8.00 -0.53 -2.60
CA CYS A 45 -7.01 -0.78 -1.55
C CYS A 45 -5.62 -0.39 -2.05
N THR A 46 -4.84 0.25 -1.18
CA THR A 46 -3.44 0.61 -1.46
C THR A 46 -2.51 0.05 -0.39
N ASP A 47 -1.34 -0.40 -0.81
CA ASP A 47 -0.30 -0.94 0.08
C ASP A 47 1.10 -0.74 -0.52
N PHE A 48 2.10 -0.78 0.37
CA PHE A 48 3.51 -0.82 0.01
C PHE A 48 4.07 -2.24 0.11
N THR A 49 4.84 -2.63 -0.90
CA THR A 49 5.64 -3.86 -0.85
C THR A 49 7.10 -3.59 -1.23
N TYR A 50 7.95 -4.57 -0.89
CA TYR A 50 9.40 -4.51 -1.09
C TYR A 50 9.76 -5.41 -2.27
N LEU A 51 10.59 -4.91 -3.17
CA LEU A 51 11.18 -5.65 -4.27
C LEU A 51 12.68 -5.77 -4.02
N PHE A 52 13.17 -7.00 -3.86
CA PHE A 52 14.59 -7.30 -3.69
C PHE A 52 15.22 -7.56 -5.06
N LEU A 53 16.18 -6.73 -5.44
CA LEU A 53 16.87 -6.86 -6.72
C LEU A 53 18.09 -7.80 -6.59
N GLN A 54 18.50 -8.40 -7.71
CA GLN A 54 19.63 -9.34 -7.74
C GLN A 54 20.96 -8.71 -7.31
N ASN A 55 21.12 -7.40 -7.50
CA ASN A 55 22.30 -6.64 -7.06
C ASN A 55 22.27 -6.28 -5.57
N GLY A 56 21.29 -6.78 -4.80
CA GLY A 56 21.15 -6.54 -3.36
C GLY A 56 20.43 -5.24 -3.02
N GLU A 57 20.05 -4.41 -4.00
CA GLU A 57 19.27 -3.21 -3.74
C GLU A 57 17.80 -3.53 -3.44
N VAL A 58 17.19 -2.71 -2.58
CA VAL A 58 15.75 -2.76 -2.31
C VAL A 58 15.06 -1.65 -3.10
N ARG A 59 13.91 -1.96 -3.67
CA ARG A 59 12.94 -1.00 -4.19
C ARG A 59 11.62 -1.15 -3.44
N TYR A 60 10.86 -0.07 -3.42
CA TYR A 60 9.55 -0.02 -2.81
C TYR A 60 8.53 0.17 -3.91
N ASN A 61 7.46 -0.60 -3.87
CA ASN A 61 6.37 -0.48 -4.82
C ASN A 61 5.09 -0.11 -4.06
N CYS A 62 4.43 0.96 -4.49
CA CYS A 62 3.10 1.30 -4.04
C CYS A 62 2.12 0.86 -5.13
N SER A 63 1.11 0.08 -4.76
CA SER A 63 0.11 -0.44 -5.69
C SER A 63 -1.29 -0.17 -5.19
N ILE A 64 -2.18 0.21 -6.11
CA ILE A 64 -3.60 0.40 -5.88
C ILE A 64 -4.37 -0.66 -6.66
N ILE A 65 -5.20 -1.42 -5.97
CA ILE A 65 -6.10 -2.41 -6.58
C ILE A 65 -7.56 -1.96 -6.49
N ASP A 66 -8.34 -2.33 -7.50
CA ASP A 66 -9.80 -2.28 -7.43
C ASP A 66 -10.32 -3.54 -6.71
N LEU A 67 -11.16 -3.37 -5.68
CA LEU A 67 -11.71 -4.52 -4.96
C LEU A 67 -12.80 -5.28 -5.71
N HIS A 68 -13.32 -4.73 -6.81
CA HIS A 68 -14.33 -5.41 -7.62
C HIS A 68 -13.74 -6.63 -8.34
N ASP A 69 -12.67 -6.43 -9.09
CA ASP A 69 -12.08 -7.45 -9.97
C ASP A 69 -10.62 -7.78 -9.62
N ARG A 70 -10.04 -7.12 -8.60
CA ARG A 70 -8.64 -7.26 -8.16
C ARG A 70 -7.62 -6.78 -9.19
N SER A 71 -8.04 -6.00 -10.19
CA SER A 71 -7.13 -5.39 -11.15
C SER A 71 -6.24 -4.34 -10.47
N ILE A 72 -5.03 -4.16 -11.01
CA ILE A 72 -4.14 -3.08 -10.61
C ILE A 72 -4.57 -1.81 -11.35
N VAL A 73 -5.01 -0.81 -10.59
CA VAL A 73 -5.38 0.51 -11.14
C VAL A 73 -4.12 1.32 -11.41
N ALA A 74 -3.20 1.34 -10.45
CA ALA A 74 -1.90 1.97 -10.61
C ALA A 74 -0.83 1.26 -9.76
N SER A 75 0.40 1.36 -10.22
CA SER A 75 1.57 0.87 -9.49
C SER A 75 2.77 1.74 -9.85
N ILE A 76 3.52 2.18 -8.83
CA ILE A 76 4.77 2.94 -9.01
C ILE A 76 5.84 2.36 -8.10
N THR A 77 7.05 2.24 -8.65
CA THR A 77 8.24 1.75 -7.94
C THR A 77 9.24 2.88 -7.73
N ASP A 78 9.82 2.97 -6.54
CA ASP A 78 10.86 3.94 -6.18
C ASP A 78 11.90 3.35 -5.23
N ARG A 79 12.94 4.13 -4.90
CA ARG A 79 14.00 3.81 -3.96
C ARG A 79 13.62 4.06 -2.50
N GLY A 80 12.55 4.81 -2.23
CA GLY A 80 12.13 5.15 -0.87
C GLY A 80 10.65 4.93 -0.62
N ILE A 81 10.29 4.51 0.60
CA ILE A 81 8.91 4.43 1.08
C ILE A 81 8.45 5.79 1.62
N THR A 82 7.93 6.63 0.73
CA THR A 82 7.58 8.03 1.03
C THR A 82 6.11 8.32 0.79
N SER A 83 5.59 9.36 1.45
CA SER A 83 4.26 9.90 1.15
C SER A 83 4.16 10.40 -0.30
N ASP A 84 5.24 10.94 -0.85
CA ASP A 84 5.31 11.34 -2.26
C ASP A 84 5.04 10.16 -3.21
N LEU A 85 5.63 8.99 -2.95
CA LEU A 85 5.36 7.79 -3.73
C LEU A 85 3.88 7.38 -3.64
N ALA A 86 3.27 7.48 -2.45
CA ALA A 86 1.83 7.21 -2.28
C ALA A 86 0.97 8.21 -3.08
N ILE A 87 1.28 9.52 -2.99
CA ILE A 87 0.57 10.58 -3.72
C ILE A 87 0.66 10.35 -5.22
N ARG A 88 1.86 10.18 -5.78
CA ARG A 88 2.04 9.95 -7.23
C ARG A 88 1.32 8.69 -7.71
N THR A 89 1.24 7.65 -6.87
CA THR A 89 0.53 6.41 -7.23
C THR A 89 -0.97 6.65 -7.28
N LEU A 90 -1.52 7.41 -6.32
CA LEU A 90 -2.93 7.77 -6.30
C LEU A 90 -3.30 8.73 -7.43
N GLU A 91 -2.47 9.75 -7.69
CA GLU A 91 -2.61 10.65 -8.84
C GLU A 91 -2.66 9.86 -10.15
N LYS A 92 -1.71 8.94 -10.35
CA LYS A 92 -1.70 8.04 -11.52
C LYS A 92 -2.98 7.19 -11.61
N ALA A 93 -3.52 6.71 -10.49
CA ALA A 93 -4.75 5.93 -10.48
C ALA A 93 -5.95 6.76 -10.90
N LEU A 94 -6.10 7.95 -10.32
CA LEU A 94 -7.18 8.89 -10.64
C LEU A 94 -7.14 9.30 -12.12
N ASP A 95 -5.97 9.64 -12.64
CA ASP A 95 -5.78 10.01 -14.05
C ASP A 95 -6.11 8.85 -15.01
N SER A 96 -5.90 7.61 -14.58
CA SER A 96 -6.20 6.42 -15.39
C SER A 96 -7.70 6.09 -15.44
N GLN A 97 -8.50 6.70 -14.56
CA GLN A 97 -9.93 6.40 -14.40
C GLN A 97 -10.77 7.68 -14.61
N PRO A 98 -10.88 8.19 -15.85
CA PRO A 98 -11.65 9.39 -16.16
C PRO A 98 -13.17 9.24 -15.91
N ALA A 99 -13.65 8.02 -15.60
CA ALA A 99 -15.06 7.67 -15.44
C ALA A 99 -15.47 7.34 -14.00
N ILE A 100 -14.72 7.77 -12.98
CA ILE A 100 -15.18 7.62 -11.58
C ILE A 100 -16.39 8.54 -11.37
N HIS A 101 -17.57 7.93 -11.39
CA HIS A 101 -18.84 8.59 -11.16
C HIS A 101 -19.38 8.18 -9.78
N GLY A 102 -19.21 9.05 -8.79
CA GLY A 102 -19.72 8.85 -7.43
C GLY A 102 -18.62 8.77 -6.36
N GLU A 103 -18.99 8.25 -5.20
CA GLU A 103 -18.06 8.08 -4.08
C GLU A 103 -17.15 6.86 -4.29
N LEU A 104 -15.84 7.10 -4.20
CA LEU A 104 -14.80 6.07 -4.16
C LEU A 104 -14.23 6.01 -2.74
N LEU A 105 -14.21 4.82 -2.15
CA LEU A 105 -13.50 4.58 -0.90
C LEU A 105 -12.06 4.15 -1.20
N LEU A 106 -11.07 4.92 -0.75
CA LEU A 106 -9.68 4.49 -0.69
C LEU A 106 -9.36 3.94 0.70
N HIS A 107 -8.88 2.69 0.77
CA HIS A 107 -8.43 2.06 2.00
C HIS A 107 -6.92 1.80 1.99
N SER A 108 -6.26 2.16 3.09
CA SER A 108 -4.84 1.89 3.37
C SER A 108 -4.69 1.49 4.84
N ASP A 109 -3.51 1.00 5.22
CA ASP A 109 -3.16 0.88 6.63
C ASP A 109 -2.93 2.28 7.27
N GLN A 110 -2.68 2.33 8.58
CA GLN A 110 -2.34 3.59 9.27
C GLN A 110 -0.83 3.86 9.29
N GLY A 111 -0.11 3.45 8.26
CA GLY A 111 1.32 3.75 8.07
C GLY A 111 1.60 5.25 8.00
N SER A 112 2.84 5.65 8.29
CA SER A 112 3.22 7.07 8.34
C SER A 112 3.12 7.79 6.99
N GLN A 113 3.24 7.04 5.89
CA GLN A 113 3.09 7.56 4.53
C GLN A 113 1.65 8.00 4.26
N PHE A 114 0.68 7.13 4.57
CA PHE A 114 -0.75 7.37 4.36
C PHE A 114 -1.38 8.28 5.42
N THR A 115 -0.81 8.34 6.63
CA THR A 115 -1.25 9.27 7.69
C THR A 115 -0.50 10.61 7.69
N SER A 116 0.38 10.85 6.73
CA SER A 116 1.11 12.10 6.61
C SER A 116 0.20 13.28 6.23
N LYS A 117 0.53 14.48 6.71
CA LYS A 117 -0.19 15.72 6.35
C LYS A 117 -0.29 15.94 4.84
N ALA A 118 0.77 15.59 4.10
CA ALA A 118 0.80 15.75 2.64
C ALA A 118 -0.19 14.83 1.94
N PHE A 119 -0.22 13.55 2.31
CA PHE A 119 -1.14 12.57 1.71
C PHE A 119 -2.61 12.89 2.07
N ILE A 120 -2.87 13.24 3.33
CA ILE A 120 -4.21 13.64 3.78
C ILE A 120 -4.71 14.83 2.98
N LYS A 121 -3.89 15.89 2.86
CA LYS A 121 -4.24 17.09 2.09
C LYS A 121 -4.48 16.80 0.60
N PHE A 122 -3.84 15.78 0.04
CA PHE A 122 -4.06 15.37 -1.35
C PHE A 122 -5.40 14.63 -1.53
N CYS A 123 -5.90 13.97 -0.49
CA CYS A 123 -7.18 13.25 -0.54
C CYS A 123 -8.40 14.15 -0.24
N GLU A 124 -8.17 15.37 0.28
CA GLU A 124 -9.18 16.42 0.50
C GLU A 124 -9.48 17.18 -0.79
#